data_AF-U2EKR0-F1
#
_entry.id   AF-U2EKR0-F1
#
_cell.length_a   1.000
_cell.length_b   1.000
_cell.length_c   1.000
_cell.angle_alpha   90.00
_cell.angle_beta   90.00
_cell.angle_gamma   90.00
#
_symmetry.space_group_name_H-M   'P 1'
#
loop_
_entity.id
_entity.type
_entity.pdbx_description
1 polymer ?
#
loop_
_entity_poly.entity_id
_entity_poly.type
_entity_poly.pdbx_seq_one_letter_code
_entity_poly.pdbx_strand_id
1 'polypeptide(L)'
;MKCITLKKIREILENSNLSGKTLHVREIQDLIRKNYKLSPEDYLPYVNTRKTTYQYWQSQVQKVLYYLSRDNKITHHHDTESYTF
;
A
#
# COMPACT_ATOMS: atom_id res chain seq x y z
N MET A 1 20.26 -6.02 0.17
CA MET A 1 18.86 -6.39 0.49
C MET A 1 17.95 -5.72 -0.53
N LYS A 2 16.72 -6.21 -0.75
CA LYS A 2 15.80 -5.67 -1.76
C LYS A 2 14.58 -5.06 -1.05
N CYS A 3 14.21 -3.84 -1.42
CA CYS A 3 13.01 -3.16 -0.95
C CYS A 3 11.74 -3.94 -1.33
N ILE A 4 10.64 -3.66 -0.64
CA ILE A 4 9.32 -4.19 -1.01
C ILE A 4 8.96 -3.73 -2.42
N THR A 5 8.35 -4.63 -3.19
CA THR A 5 7.93 -4.36 -4.57
C THR A 5 6.42 -4.24 -4.67
N LEU A 6 5.94 -3.55 -5.71
CA LEU A 6 4.50 -3.47 -6.04
C LEU A 6 3.87 -4.87 -6.16
N LYS A 7 4.58 -5.81 -6.78
CA LYS A 7 4.13 -7.21 -6.92
C LYS A 7 3.91 -7.86 -5.55
N LYS A 8 4.87 -7.72 -4.64
CA LYS A 8 4.76 -8.30 -3.28
C LYS A 8 3.59 -7.69 -2.50
N ILE A 9 3.36 -6.37 -2.61
CA ILE A 9 2.21 -5.72 -1.97
C ILE A 9 0.89 -6.28 -2.52
N ARG A 10 0.76 -6.41 -3.85
CA ARG A 10 -0.44 -7.01 -4.47
C ARG A 10 -0.68 -8.43 -3.97
N GLU A 11 0.35 -9.28 -3.97
CA GLU A 11 0.25 -10.66 -3.45
C GLU A 11 -0.28 -10.70 -2.01
N ILE A 12 0.19 -9.79 -1.13
CA ILE A 12 -0.28 -9.75 0.26
C ILE A 12 -1.76 -9.38 0.32
N LEU A 13 -2.18 -8.35 -0.43
CA LEU A 13 -3.59 -7.90 -0.43
C LEU A 13 -4.53 -8.98 -1.00
N GLU A 14 -4.14 -9.62 -2.10
CA GLU A 14 -4.91 -10.70 -2.73
C GLU A 14 -5.04 -11.92 -1.80
N ASN A 15 -3.98 -12.28 -1.07
CA ASN A 15 -4.00 -13.39 -0.12
C ASN A 15 -4.71 -13.08 1.22
N SER A 16 -5.08 -11.82 1.47
CA SER A 16 -5.65 -11.39 2.76
C SER A 16 -7.18 -11.50 2.84
N ASN A 17 -7.84 -12.03 1.80
CA ASN A 17 -9.30 -12.21 1.72
C ASN A 17 -10.08 -10.95 2.15
N LEU A 18 -9.86 -9.86 1.42
CA LEU A 18 -10.40 -8.54 1.74
C LEU A 18 -11.74 -8.23 1.06
N SER A 19 -12.26 -9.12 0.23
CA SER A 19 -13.50 -8.91 -0.54
C SER A 19 -14.67 -8.44 0.34
N GLY A 20 -15.28 -7.32 -0.04
CA GLY A 20 -16.38 -6.67 0.67
C GLY A 20 -15.97 -5.88 1.91
N LYS A 21 -14.67 -5.83 2.26
CA LYS A 21 -14.18 -5.10 3.43
C LYS A 21 -13.73 -3.71 3.03
N THR A 22 -13.98 -2.75 3.92
CA THR A 22 -13.43 -1.40 3.84
C THR A 22 -12.32 -1.26 4.87
N LEU A 23 -11.16 -0.79 4.43
CA LEU A 23 -9.98 -0.61 5.26
C LEU A 23 -9.43 0.79 5.09
N HIS A 24 -9.09 1.45 6.20
CA HIS A 24 -8.30 2.68 6.17
C HIS A 24 -6.89 2.38 5.63
N VAL A 25 -6.27 3.33 4.93
CA VAL A 25 -4.85 3.25 4.51
C VAL A 25 -3.91 2.77 5.62
N ARG A 26 -4.13 3.14 6.88
CA ARG A 26 -3.31 2.70 8.03
C ARG A 26 -3.44 1.19 8.28
N GLU A 27 -4.65 0.65 8.21
CA GLU A 27 -4.89 -0.79 8.39
C GLU A 27 -4.27 -1.61 7.25
N ILE A 28 -4.32 -1.08 6.03
CA ILE A 28 -3.65 -1.67 4.87
C ILE A 28 -2.13 -1.68 5.10
N GLN A 29 -1.55 -0.57 5.58
CA GLN A 29 -0.14 -0.48 5.92
C GLN A 29 0.26 -1.47 7.03
N ASP A 30 -0.57 -1.65 8.05
CA ASP A 30 -0.36 -2.62 9.12
C ASP A 30 -0.39 -4.06 8.61
N LEU A 31 -1.33 -4.37 7.72
CA LEU A 31 -1.42 -5.66 7.06
C LEU A 31 -0.14 -5.98 6.27
N ILE A 32 0.40 -5.02 5.52
CA ILE A 32 1.67 -5.21 4.80
C ILE A 32 2.82 -5.47 5.77
N ARG A 33 2.96 -4.67 6.83
CA ARG A 33 4.04 -4.85 7.84
C ARG A 33 3.95 -6.18 8.57
N LYS A 34 2.73 -6.67 8.82
CA LYS A 34 2.49 -7.98 9.46
C LYS A 34 2.91 -9.15 8.56
N ASN A 35 2.79 -9.00 7.24
CA ASN A 35 3.02 -10.08 6.27
C ASN A 35 4.37 -9.97 5.53
N TYR A 36 5.11 -8.87 5.72
CA TYR A 36 6.40 -8.65 5.07
C TYR A 36 7.39 -7.92 5.98
N LYS A 37 8.57 -8.52 6.15
CA LYS A 37 9.68 -7.89 6.88
C LYS A 37 10.35 -6.85 5.99
N LEU A 38 10.00 -5.58 6.21
CA LEU A 38 10.62 -4.44 5.54
C LEU A 38 12.13 -4.36 5.83
N SER A 39 12.92 -3.99 4.82
CA SER A 39 14.35 -3.76 4.96
C SER A 39 14.63 -2.31 5.40
N PRO A 40 15.84 -1.97 5.88
CA PRO A 40 16.18 -0.59 6.23
C PRO A 40 15.95 0.40 5.08
N GLU A 41 16.19 -0.02 3.84
CA GLU A 41 16.00 0.78 2.63
C GLU A 41 14.53 1.14 2.37
N ASP A 42 13.58 0.32 2.84
CA ASP A 42 12.16 0.60 2.74
C ASP A 42 11.75 1.85 3.54
N TYR A 43 12.45 2.11 4.66
CA TYR A 43 12.19 3.23 5.55
C TYR A 43 12.84 4.54 5.09
N LEU A 44 13.67 4.49 4.03
CA LEU A 44 14.26 5.70 3.46
C LEU A 44 13.18 6.60 2.85
N PRO A 45 13.34 7.93 2.90
CA PRO A 45 12.40 8.86 2.26
C PRO A 45 12.23 8.58 0.77
N TYR A 46 11.01 8.74 0.24
CA TYR A 46 10.75 8.70 -1.19
C TYR A 46 11.17 10.03 -1.85
N VAL A 47 12.46 10.22 -2.11
CA VAL A 47 13.05 11.54 -2.46
C VAL A 47 12.93 11.97 -3.93
N ASN A 48 12.37 11.19 -4.85
CA ASN A 48 12.65 11.45 -6.27
C ASN A 48 11.81 12.51 -6.98
N THR A 49 10.65 12.98 -6.49
CA THR A 49 9.83 13.92 -7.30
C THR A 49 8.90 14.89 -6.55
N ARG A 50 8.60 14.72 -5.26
CA ARG A 50 7.74 15.63 -4.48
C ARG A 50 8.21 15.69 -3.02
N LYS A 51 8.06 16.84 -2.34
CA LYS A 51 8.20 16.96 -0.88
C LYS A 51 7.08 16.18 -0.19
N THR A 52 7.16 14.86 -0.18
CA THR A 52 6.30 14.02 0.65
C THR A 52 7.12 13.51 1.82
N THR A 53 6.50 13.38 2.99
CA THR A 53 7.09 12.76 4.17
C THR A 53 7.05 11.23 4.11
N TYR A 54 6.66 10.66 2.97
CA TYR A 54 6.47 9.22 2.81
C TYR A 54 7.80 8.49 2.71
N GLN A 55 7.88 7.38 3.43
CA GLN A 55 8.92 6.38 3.24
C GLN A 55 8.71 5.63 1.93
N TYR A 56 9.77 5.01 1.39
CA TYR A 56 9.73 4.29 0.13
C TYR A 56 8.59 3.27 0.11
N TRP A 57 8.44 2.42 1.13
CA TRP A 57 7.40 1.39 1.15
C TRP A 57 5.98 1.95 1.15
N GLN A 58 5.73 3.04 1.88
CA GLN A 58 4.43 3.71 1.90
C GLN A 58 4.05 4.23 0.51
N SER A 59 5.04 4.76 -0.23
CA SER A 59 4.83 5.17 -1.63
C SER A 59 4.45 3.99 -2.54
N GLN A 60 5.01 2.80 -2.29
CA GLN A 60 4.68 1.60 -3.06
C GLN A 60 3.26 1.12 -2.76
N VAL A 61 2.82 1.18 -1.50
CA VAL A 61 1.43 0.87 -1.10
C VAL A 61 0.46 1.81 -1.83
N GLN A 62 0.72 3.12 -1.79
CA GLN A 62 -0.11 4.11 -2.48
C GLN A 62 -0.18 3.87 -3.99
N LYS A 63 0.93 3.50 -4.64
CA LYS A 63 0.94 3.12 -6.06
C LYS A 63 0.07 1.90 -6.35
N VAL A 64 0.13 0.88 -5.50
CA VAL A 64 -0.73 -0.31 -5.68
C VAL A 64 -2.20 0.04 -5.53
N LEU A 65 -2.57 0.79 -4.49
CA LEU A 65 -3.95 1.22 -4.28
C LEU A 65 -4.47 2.08 -5.43
N TYR A 66 -3.65 3.01 -5.93
CA TYR A 66 -3.96 3.78 -7.12
C TYR A 66 -4.24 2.89 -8.34
N TYR A 67 -3.37 1.91 -8.62
CA TYR A 67 -3.59 1.01 -9.76
C TYR A 67 -4.84 0.13 -9.59
N LEU A 68 -5.08 -0.41 -8.40
CA LEU A 68 -6.27 -1.21 -8.15
C LEU A 68 -7.56 -0.40 -8.30
N SER A 69 -7.56 0.85 -7.82
CA SER A 69 -8.72 1.73 -7.93
C SER A 69 -8.96 2.17 -9.39
N ARG A 70 -7.89 2.54 -10.10
CA ARG A 70 -7.95 2.86 -11.54
C ARG A 70 -8.47 1.69 -12.37
N ASP A 71 -8.11 0.46 -12.00
CA ASP A 71 -8.54 -0.76 -12.69
C ASP A 71 -9.92 -1.28 -12.18
N ASN A 72 -10.68 -0.46 -11.42
CA ASN A 72 -12.00 -0.76 -10.83
C ASN A 72 -12.04 -2.02 -9.95
N LYS A 73 -10.91 -2.41 -9.36
CA LYS A 73 -10.84 -3.56 -8.43
C LYS A 73 -11.17 -3.18 -6.99
N ILE A 74 -10.96 -1.91 -6.63
CA ILE A 74 -11.26 -1.36 -5.31
C ILE A 74 -11.88 0.03 -5.46
N THR A 75 -12.67 0.46 -4.49
CA THR A 75 -13.24 1.81 -4.47
C THR A 75 -12.52 2.66 -3.42
N HIS A 76 -12.06 3.85 -3.80
CA HIS A 76 -11.41 4.79 -2.88
C HIS A 76 -12.43 5.79 -2.30
N HIS A 77 -12.48 5.89 -0.97
CA HIS A 77 -13.30 6.84 -0.24
C HIS A 77 -12.42 7.98 0.27
N HIS A 78 -12.33 9.05 -0.51
CA HIS A 78 -11.44 10.19 -0.25
C HIS A 78 -11.68 10.84 1.13
N ASP A 79 -12.93 10.92 1.58
CA ASP A 79 -13.30 11.59 2.83
C ASP A 79 -12.79 10.87 4.09
N THR A 80 -12.54 9.56 3.97
CA THR A 80 -12.13 8.70 5.10
C THR A 80 -10.77 8.06 4.90
N GLU A 81 -10.07 8.38 3.81
CA GLU A 81 -8.79 7.77 3.42
C GLU A 81 -8.84 6.23 3.48
N SER A 82 -9.93 5.66 2.96
CA SER A 82 -10.22 4.23 3.03
C SER A 82 -10.53 3.62 1.67
N TYR A 83 -10.40 2.30 1.57
CA TYR A 83 -10.63 1.55 0.35
C TYR A 83 -11.54 0.35 0.60
N THR A 84 -12.55 0.16 -0.24
CA THR A 84 -13.37 -1.06 -0.29
C THR A 84 -12.82 -2.03 -1.33
N PHE A 85 -12.52 -3.26 -0.90
CA PHE A 85 -11.96 -4.35 -1.73
C PHE A 85 -13.02 -5.31 -2.29
#